data_AF-A0A2N3IC62-F1
#
_entry.id   AF-A0A2N3IC62-F1
#
_cell.length_a   1.000
_cell.length_b   1.000
_cell.length_c   1.000
_cell.angle_alpha   90.00
_cell.angle_beta   90.00
_cell.angle_gamma   90.00
#
_symmetry.space_group_name_H-M   'P 1'
#
loop_
_entity.id
_entity.type
_entity.pdbx_description
1 polymer ?
#
loop_
_entity_poly.entity_id
_entity_poly.type
_entity_poly.pdbx_seq_one_letter_code
_entity_poly.pdbx_strand_id
1 'polypeptide(L)'
;METKFEAFESIGLCFSGGGYRATFFSLGVISYLNKIEFKKKPLLSNVEAISSVSGGTLLAVAYAKAVQDSNFKFDSFYDRFYSTFTPGADRLLENAISKLEDNSVWKNSSYKKRSLINAFALAYSDLDIFKGKFEMFKNMTSLNLKHVCFNATDFSFGLAFRFQSTGKFGNNPLNCTEINKINGKIDLADIVASSSCFPIGFEPLLFPDDYFKDRNDLDYKALKRLDNFAKGVGIMDGGIVDNQGIGSMMNINKSMEGKRGKALDLIIVNDVGSYKMVPWLGDSSTGSSQVTVRKMVLKLLNYFRFHWAYWATLLAGIVLMLINSLELIKGRAWPSIYVLGGVVTGIGFCLSLIGVAAGYLKSDVLRKVKSVFEKNVPEELLDEVMSFQRLDIDLVKRMLIERATSGAKMVSDVFLKQIRRLNYNLIYSKEELKNRIITSTVYKLNGKETLYKNNFKHNIQITPAGKQLKQVALIASEAPTSLWWDKEDVSTDRMDSLIACGQFTTCFNLMNYILELKENDISSKEIDDMYKLLEKDWRKFNENPLFMV
;
A
#
# COMPACT_ATOMS: atom_id res chain seq x y z
N MET A 1 29.25 -26.06 3.72
CA MET A 1 29.14 -26.19 5.18
C MET A 1 27.66 -26.10 5.49
N GLU A 2 27.04 -27.15 6.03
CA GLU A 2 25.68 -27.05 6.53
C GLU A 2 25.64 -26.02 7.66
N THR A 3 24.76 -25.03 7.53
CA THR A 3 24.56 -24.02 8.58
C THR A 3 23.91 -24.69 9.79
N LYS A 4 24.58 -24.65 10.93
CA LYS A 4 24.07 -25.25 12.17
C LYS A 4 22.73 -24.61 12.55
N PHE A 5 21.66 -25.40 12.54
CA PHE A 5 20.33 -24.98 12.95
C PHE A 5 20.22 -24.95 14.47
N GLU A 6 19.79 -23.81 15.03
CA GLU A 6 19.55 -23.66 16.47
C GLU A 6 18.20 -22.97 16.67
N ALA A 7 17.14 -23.75 16.89
CA ALA A 7 15.77 -23.24 16.94
C ALA A 7 15.65 -22.01 17.87
N PHE A 8 14.96 -20.99 17.38
CA PHE A 8 14.65 -19.73 18.07
C PHE A 8 15.83 -18.79 18.39
N GLU A 9 17.08 -19.10 18.03
CA GLU A 9 18.23 -18.23 18.36
C GLU A 9 18.34 -16.98 17.47
N SER A 10 17.83 -17.05 16.23
CA SER A 10 17.87 -15.93 15.28
C SER A 10 16.59 -15.87 14.47
N ILE A 11 15.77 -14.85 14.70
CA ILE A 11 14.41 -14.74 14.17
C ILE A 11 14.31 -13.58 13.17
N GLY A 12 13.72 -13.84 12.01
CA GLY A 12 13.26 -12.83 11.06
C GLY A 12 11.74 -12.70 11.08
N LEU A 13 11.24 -11.48 11.15
CA LEU A 13 9.80 -11.20 11.05
C LEU A 13 9.48 -10.55 9.71
N CYS A 14 8.50 -11.11 9.01
CA CYS A 14 7.90 -10.46 7.86
C CYS A 14 6.53 -9.89 8.24
N PHE A 15 6.30 -8.61 7.98
CA PHE A 15 5.02 -7.94 8.19
C PHE A 15 4.40 -7.56 6.84
N SER A 16 3.31 -8.24 6.48
CA SER A 16 2.65 -8.02 5.19
C SER A 16 1.97 -6.66 5.07
N GLY A 17 1.59 -6.27 3.84
CA GLY A 17 0.69 -5.15 3.61
C GLY A 17 -0.77 -5.44 3.94
N GLY A 18 -1.53 -4.38 4.24
CA GLY A 18 -2.95 -4.49 4.63
C GLY A 18 -3.51 -3.35 5.48
N GLY A 19 -2.90 -2.15 5.47
CA GLY A 19 -3.33 -1.01 6.30
C GLY A 19 -3.31 -1.32 7.79
N TYR A 20 -4.22 -0.73 8.57
CA TYR A 20 -4.34 -0.95 10.01
C TYR A 20 -4.54 -2.41 10.40
N ARG A 21 -5.22 -3.22 9.55
CA ARG A 21 -5.28 -4.67 9.76
C ARG A 21 -3.88 -5.28 9.90
N ALA A 22 -2.95 -4.92 9.03
CA ALA A 22 -1.57 -5.40 9.11
C ALA A 22 -0.81 -4.82 10.30
N THR A 23 -1.01 -3.54 10.58
CA THR A 23 -0.35 -2.81 11.67
C THR A 23 -0.66 -3.44 13.03
N PHE A 24 -1.93 -3.62 13.36
CA PHE A 24 -2.34 -4.08 14.70
C PHE A 24 -2.25 -5.59 14.88
N PHE A 25 -2.45 -6.38 13.81
CA PHE A 25 -2.11 -7.81 13.85
C PHE A 25 -0.62 -8.00 14.15
N SER A 26 0.26 -7.23 13.49
CA SER A 26 1.71 -7.31 13.73
C SER A 26 2.08 -6.80 15.13
N LEU A 27 1.35 -5.81 15.68
CA LEU A 27 1.54 -5.35 17.07
C LEU A 27 1.22 -6.47 18.06
N GLY A 28 0.16 -7.23 17.79
CA GLY A 28 -0.19 -8.45 18.50
C GLY A 28 0.92 -9.51 18.45
N VAL A 29 1.53 -9.71 17.27
CA VAL A 29 2.67 -10.64 17.11
C VAL A 29 3.85 -10.22 17.98
N ILE A 30 4.33 -8.97 17.87
CA ILE A 30 5.51 -8.55 18.64
C ILE A 30 5.25 -8.45 20.15
N SER A 31 4.03 -8.09 20.57
CA SER A 31 3.66 -8.08 21.99
C SER A 31 3.64 -9.48 22.58
N TYR A 32 3.18 -10.47 21.82
CA TYR A 32 3.24 -11.86 22.27
C TYR A 32 4.68 -12.40 22.29
N LEU A 33 5.51 -12.08 21.30
CA LEU A 33 6.94 -12.43 21.31
C LEU A 33 7.69 -11.76 22.47
N ASN A 34 7.29 -10.56 22.90
CA ASN A 34 7.85 -9.90 24.08
C ASN A 34 7.47 -10.65 25.38
N LYS A 35 6.26 -11.21 25.41
CA LYS A 35 5.71 -11.89 26.59
C LYS A 35 6.22 -13.32 26.74
N ILE A 36 6.31 -14.09 25.66
CA ILE A 36 6.73 -15.50 25.73
C ILE A 36 8.24 -15.58 25.93
N GLU A 37 8.68 -16.47 26.82
CA GLU A 37 10.09 -16.62 27.15
C GLU A 37 10.72 -17.84 26.46
N PHE A 38 11.94 -17.65 25.97
CA PHE A 38 12.85 -18.72 25.57
C PHE A 38 14.20 -18.47 26.26
N LYS A 39 14.77 -19.49 26.90
CA LYS A 39 16.00 -19.34 27.71
C LYS A 39 15.94 -18.21 28.75
N LYS A 40 14.78 -18.04 29.41
CA LYS A 40 14.51 -17.01 30.44
C LYS A 40 14.63 -15.57 29.93
N LYS A 41 14.45 -15.35 28.63
CA LYS A 41 14.39 -14.03 28.02
C LYS A 41 13.17 -13.95 27.09
N PRO A 42 12.59 -12.76 26.89
CA PRO A 42 11.60 -12.54 25.85
C PRO A 42 12.06 -13.10 24.50
N LEU A 43 11.23 -13.89 23.82
CA LEU A 43 11.55 -14.42 22.49
C LEU A 43 11.82 -13.30 21.47
N LEU A 44 11.18 -12.13 21.66
CA LEU A 44 11.45 -10.91 20.90
C LEU A 44 12.92 -10.48 20.94
N SER A 45 13.67 -10.84 21.99
CA SER A 45 15.11 -10.53 22.07
C SER A 45 15.97 -11.27 21.04
N ASN A 46 15.44 -12.33 20.43
CA ASN A 46 16.12 -13.08 19.36
C ASN A 46 15.71 -12.61 17.96
N VAL A 47 14.88 -11.56 17.84
CA VAL A 47 14.51 -10.97 16.54
C VAL A 47 15.65 -10.11 16.02
N GLU A 48 16.34 -10.62 14.99
CA GLU A 48 17.47 -9.96 14.34
C GLU A 48 17.07 -9.20 13.06
N ALA A 49 15.96 -9.58 12.43
CA ALA A 49 15.57 -9.05 11.12
C ALA A 49 14.07 -8.71 11.03
N ILE A 50 13.75 -7.57 10.40
CA ILE A 50 12.37 -7.20 10.03
C ILE A 50 12.32 -6.83 8.55
N SER A 51 11.37 -7.43 7.82
CA SER A 51 10.99 -7.03 6.46
C SER A 51 9.51 -6.65 6.47
N SER A 52 9.15 -5.47 5.97
CA SER A 52 7.77 -4.97 6.06
C SER A 52 7.26 -4.36 4.77
N VAL A 53 5.94 -4.30 4.65
CA VAL A 53 5.22 -3.77 3.49
C VAL A 53 3.99 -2.99 3.96
N SER A 54 3.71 -1.83 3.36
CA SER A 54 2.46 -1.07 3.55
C SER A 54 2.09 -0.88 5.02
N GLY A 55 0.87 -1.24 5.43
CA GLY A 55 0.41 -1.22 6.83
C GLY A 55 1.40 -1.83 7.83
N GLY A 56 2.10 -2.91 7.47
CA GLY A 56 3.13 -3.52 8.31
C GLY A 56 4.35 -2.62 8.54
N THR A 57 4.64 -1.72 7.60
CA THR A 57 5.74 -0.74 7.69
C THR A 57 5.48 0.33 8.75
N LEU A 58 4.22 0.68 9.04
CA LEU A 58 3.90 1.60 10.13
C LEU A 58 4.44 1.06 11.46
N LEU A 59 4.14 -0.20 11.79
CA LEU A 59 4.69 -0.81 13.00
C LEU A 59 6.21 -0.99 12.90
N ALA A 60 6.70 -1.50 11.76
CA ALA A 60 8.12 -1.84 11.59
C ALA A 60 9.03 -0.63 11.78
N VAL A 61 8.70 0.53 11.19
CA VAL A 61 9.48 1.77 11.32
C VAL A 61 9.42 2.29 12.75
N ALA A 62 8.23 2.33 13.36
CA ALA A 62 8.06 2.82 14.72
C ALA A 62 8.84 1.95 15.73
N TYR A 63 8.72 0.62 15.61
CA TYR A 63 9.45 -0.33 16.47
C TYR A 63 10.96 -0.25 16.22
N ALA A 64 11.39 -0.28 14.96
CA ALA A 64 12.82 -0.20 14.62
C ALA A 64 13.47 1.08 15.15
N LYS A 65 12.77 2.23 15.06
CA LYS A 65 13.20 3.49 15.67
C LYS A 65 13.29 3.38 17.18
N ALA A 66 12.24 2.86 17.83
CA ALA A 66 12.17 2.78 19.28
C ALA A 66 13.30 1.92 19.87
N VAL A 67 13.65 0.80 19.24
CA VAL A 67 14.72 -0.10 19.74
C VAL A 67 16.14 0.43 19.55
N GLN A 68 16.33 1.55 18.84
CA GLN A 68 17.63 2.24 18.78
C GLN A 68 17.89 3.11 20.03
N ASP A 69 16.86 3.43 20.81
CA ASP A 69 17.03 4.13 22.09
C ASP A 69 17.65 3.17 23.11
N SER A 70 18.77 3.58 23.74
CA SER A 70 19.42 2.79 24.78
C SER A 70 18.54 2.55 26.01
N ASN A 71 17.52 3.39 26.23
CA ASN A 71 16.56 3.27 27.32
C ASN A 71 15.23 2.62 26.87
N PHE A 72 15.21 1.94 25.73
CA PHE A 72 14.02 1.30 25.18
C PHE A 72 13.32 0.39 26.21
N LYS A 73 12.02 0.62 26.39
CA LYS A 73 11.12 -0.24 27.14
C LYS A 73 9.94 -0.62 26.24
N PHE A 74 9.68 -1.91 26.12
CA PHE A 74 8.62 -2.40 25.24
C PHE A 74 7.25 -1.84 25.62
N ASP A 75 6.90 -1.84 26.91
CA ASP A 75 5.59 -1.37 27.37
C ASP A 75 5.37 0.11 27.05
N SER A 76 6.38 0.97 27.28
CA SER A 76 6.30 2.39 26.93
C SER A 76 6.17 2.63 25.42
N PHE A 77 6.79 1.78 24.61
CA PHE A 77 6.60 1.81 23.15
C PHE A 77 5.20 1.36 22.77
N TYR A 78 4.72 0.25 23.35
CA TYR A 78 3.40 -0.30 23.11
C TYR A 78 2.32 0.73 23.43
N ASP A 79 2.35 1.33 24.63
CA ASP A 79 1.38 2.34 25.08
C ASP A 79 1.36 3.56 24.15
N ARG A 80 2.55 4.05 23.74
CA ARG A 80 2.66 5.19 22.82
C ARG A 80 2.10 4.85 21.44
N PHE A 81 2.45 3.67 20.91
CA PHE A 81 1.98 3.24 19.60
C PHE A 81 0.48 3.01 19.61
N TYR A 82 -0.03 2.29 20.62
CA TYR A 82 -1.45 2.03 20.83
C TYR A 82 -2.24 3.35 20.91
N SER A 83 -1.88 4.24 21.84
CA SER A 83 -2.59 5.52 22.05
C SER A 83 -2.55 6.47 20.84
N THR A 84 -1.51 6.40 20.01
CA THR A 84 -1.41 7.21 18.77
C THR A 84 -2.53 6.86 17.78
N PHE A 85 -2.94 5.60 17.75
CA PHE A 85 -3.90 5.09 16.76
C PHE A 85 -5.23 4.62 17.37
N THR A 86 -5.41 4.71 18.70
CA THR A 86 -6.68 4.40 19.34
C THR A 86 -7.82 5.20 18.69
N PRO A 87 -8.99 4.58 18.43
CA PRO A 87 -10.16 5.29 17.95
C PRO A 87 -10.46 6.55 18.78
N GLY A 88 -10.69 7.67 18.11
CA GLY A 88 -10.93 8.97 18.75
C GLY A 88 -9.67 9.81 18.96
N ALA A 89 -8.50 9.20 19.15
CA ALA A 89 -7.19 9.87 19.15
C ALA A 89 -6.55 9.88 17.76
N ASP A 90 -6.82 8.86 16.93
CA ASP A 90 -6.33 8.81 15.55
C ASP A 90 -6.90 9.98 14.73
N ARG A 91 -5.97 10.78 14.20
CA ARG A 91 -6.22 11.95 13.34
C ARG A 91 -5.41 11.88 12.05
N LEU A 92 -4.85 10.72 11.69
CA LEU A 92 -3.93 10.61 10.55
C LEU A 92 -4.59 11.05 9.23
N LEU A 93 -5.76 10.49 8.91
CA LEU A 93 -6.49 10.84 7.68
C LEU A 93 -6.95 12.31 7.68
N GLU A 94 -7.50 12.78 8.80
CA GLU A 94 -7.96 14.16 8.98
C GLU A 94 -6.79 15.15 8.79
N ASN A 95 -5.65 14.88 9.41
CA ASN A 95 -4.44 15.70 9.29
C ASN A 95 -3.90 15.68 7.86
N ALA A 96 -3.92 14.54 7.18
CA ALA A 96 -3.50 14.44 5.78
C ALA A 96 -4.43 15.26 4.87
N ILE A 97 -5.75 15.18 5.04
CA ILE A 97 -6.71 15.99 4.27
C ILE A 97 -6.53 17.48 4.55
N SER A 98 -6.42 17.87 5.82
CA SER A 98 -6.20 19.27 6.23
C SER A 98 -4.93 19.85 5.59
N LYS A 99 -3.82 19.09 5.62
CA LYS A 99 -2.58 19.49 4.93
C LYS A 99 -2.72 19.53 3.42
N LEU A 100 -3.50 18.62 2.84
CA LEU A 100 -3.76 18.63 1.40
C LEU A 100 -4.47 19.91 0.98
N GLU A 101 -5.37 20.46 1.80
CA GLU A 101 -6.15 21.67 1.51
C GLU A 101 -5.41 22.99 1.82
N ASP A 102 -4.51 23.00 2.81
CA ASP A 102 -3.79 24.21 3.25
C ASP A 102 -2.67 24.66 2.30
N ASN A 103 -2.88 25.80 1.62
CA ASN A 103 -1.88 26.40 0.72
C ASN A 103 -0.57 26.81 1.41
N SER A 104 -0.61 27.17 2.70
CA SER A 104 0.59 27.58 3.45
C SER A 104 1.52 26.39 3.69
N VAL A 105 0.96 25.19 3.96
CA VAL A 105 1.71 23.94 4.09
C VAL A 105 2.51 23.68 2.82
N TRP A 106 1.88 23.75 1.64
CA TRP A 106 2.54 23.52 0.35
C TRP A 106 3.55 24.60 -0.03
N LYS A 107 3.33 25.85 0.40
CA LYS A 107 4.32 26.91 0.25
C LYS A 107 5.57 26.62 1.10
N ASN A 108 5.39 26.14 2.33
CA ASN A 108 6.47 25.82 3.27
C ASN A 108 7.19 24.49 2.94
N SER A 109 6.53 23.61 2.18
CA SER A 109 7.03 22.31 1.74
C SER A 109 7.13 22.23 0.21
N SER A 110 7.51 23.33 -0.45
CA SER A 110 7.52 23.48 -1.92
C SER A 110 8.39 22.48 -2.68
N TYR A 111 9.22 21.70 -1.98
CA TYR A 111 9.98 20.60 -2.56
C TYR A 111 9.10 19.37 -2.85
N LYS A 112 8.02 19.15 -2.09
CA LYS A 112 7.03 18.11 -2.32
C LYS A 112 5.97 18.58 -3.31
N LYS A 113 5.56 17.69 -4.22
CA LYS A 113 4.39 17.94 -5.06
C LYS A 113 3.10 17.80 -4.25
N ARG A 114 2.17 18.74 -4.42
CA ARG A 114 0.83 18.66 -3.83
C ARG A 114 0.09 17.43 -4.34
N SER A 115 -0.05 16.44 -3.47
CA SER A 115 -0.71 15.15 -3.72
C SER A 115 -1.20 14.57 -2.40
N LEU A 116 -2.15 13.63 -2.45
CA LEU A 116 -2.69 13.03 -1.24
C LEU A 116 -1.59 12.28 -0.48
N ILE A 117 -0.72 11.55 -1.18
CA ILE A 117 0.34 10.79 -0.51
C ILE A 117 1.39 11.70 0.15
N ASN A 118 1.74 12.84 -0.46
CA ASN A 118 2.68 13.78 0.16
C ASN A 118 2.04 14.45 1.37
N ALA A 119 0.72 14.64 1.38
CA ALA A 119 0.00 15.10 2.56
C ALA A 119 0.05 14.06 3.70
N PHE A 120 -0.08 12.76 3.38
CA PHE A 120 0.17 11.68 4.33
C PHE A 120 1.62 11.67 4.82
N ALA A 121 2.61 11.83 3.94
CA ALA A 121 4.02 11.91 4.33
C ALA A 121 4.27 13.05 5.33
N LEU A 122 3.65 14.21 5.11
CA LEU A 122 3.70 15.33 6.06
C LEU A 122 2.94 15.03 7.36
N ALA A 123 1.79 14.37 7.31
CA ALA A 123 1.05 13.96 8.50
C ALA A 123 1.83 12.93 9.34
N TYR A 124 2.47 11.96 8.70
CA TYR A 124 3.38 11.02 9.36
C TYR A 124 4.56 11.76 10.02
N SER A 125 5.09 12.81 9.39
CA SER A 125 6.23 13.57 9.94
C SER A 125 5.91 14.31 11.24
N ASP A 126 4.62 14.56 11.52
CA ASP A 126 4.18 15.17 12.77
C ASP A 126 4.15 14.16 13.93
N LEU A 127 3.99 12.87 13.63
CA LEU A 127 3.94 11.80 14.63
C LEU A 127 5.33 11.48 15.15
N ASP A 128 5.53 11.59 16.48
CA ASP A 128 6.82 11.33 17.13
C ASP A 128 7.39 9.94 16.82
N ILE A 129 6.52 8.93 16.68
CA ILE A 129 6.89 7.56 16.32
C ILE A 129 7.51 7.42 14.92
N PHE A 130 7.35 8.42 14.04
CA PHE A 130 7.91 8.45 12.68
C PHE A 130 8.89 9.60 12.44
N LYS A 131 9.26 10.36 13.48
CA LYS A 131 10.30 11.39 13.37
C LYS A 131 11.69 10.78 13.26
N GLY A 132 12.56 11.43 12.51
CA GLY A 132 13.96 11.04 12.34
C GLY A 132 14.30 10.63 10.92
N LYS A 133 15.56 10.24 10.75
CA LYS A 133 16.16 9.94 9.45
C LYS A 133 16.59 8.48 9.37
N PHE A 134 16.64 7.94 8.15
CA PHE A 134 17.05 6.56 7.89
C PHE A 134 18.48 6.24 8.36
N GLU A 135 19.34 7.25 8.52
CA GLU A 135 20.70 7.13 9.04
C GLU A 135 20.80 6.34 10.35
N MET A 136 19.79 6.42 11.23
CA MET A 136 19.78 5.66 12.49
C MET A 136 19.84 4.13 12.26
N PHE A 137 19.42 3.65 11.09
CA PHE A 137 19.47 2.22 10.76
C PHE A 137 20.76 1.80 10.03
N LYS A 138 21.64 2.76 9.65
CA LYS A 138 22.95 2.42 9.09
C LYS A 138 23.91 1.90 10.15
N ASN A 139 23.85 2.49 11.34
CA ASN A 139 24.69 2.15 12.50
C ASN A 139 23.80 1.76 13.67
N MET A 140 23.04 0.67 13.52
CA MET A 140 22.14 0.21 14.58
C MET A 140 22.91 -0.10 15.86
N THR A 141 22.48 0.50 16.96
CA THR A 141 23.04 0.35 18.30
C THR A 141 22.30 -0.73 19.09
N SER A 142 21.09 -1.12 18.64
CA SER A 142 20.32 -2.20 19.24
C SER A 142 21.12 -3.50 19.23
N LEU A 143 21.21 -4.15 20.40
CA LEU A 143 21.88 -5.45 20.53
C LEU A 143 21.21 -6.56 19.72
N ASN A 144 19.90 -6.43 19.47
CA ASN A 144 19.06 -7.50 18.94
C ASN A 144 18.69 -7.26 17.48
N LEU A 145 18.04 -6.14 17.14
CA LEU A 145 17.57 -5.85 15.77
C LEU A 145 18.72 -5.31 14.90
N LYS A 146 19.19 -6.13 13.96
CA LYS A 146 20.39 -5.88 13.13
C LYS A 146 20.07 -5.65 11.65
N HIS A 147 18.87 -6.01 11.22
CA HIS A 147 18.47 -5.93 9.82
C HIS A 147 17.04 -5.40 9.71
N VAL A 148 16.87 -4.35 8.92
CA VAL A 148 15.57 -3.81 8.55
C VAL A 148 15.49 -3.60 7.05
N CYS A 149 14.35 -3.93 6.47
CA CYS A 149 13.98 -3.63 5.09
C CYS A 149 12.52 -3.19 5.01
N PHE A 150 12.30 -1.93 4.71
CA PHE A 150 10.97 -1.38 4.43
C PHE A 150 10.77 -1.39 2.90
N ASN A 151 9.79 -2.16 2.43
CA ASN A 151 9.61 -2.41 0.99
C ASN A 151 8.67 -1.41 0.35
N ALA A 152 9.05 -0.95 -0.84
CA ALA A 152 8.24 -0.20 -1.78
C ALA A 152 8.45 -0.80 -3.19
N THR A 153 7.81 -0.22 -4.20
CA THR A 153 7.91 -0.61 -5.60
C THR A 153 8.41 0.57 -6.43
N ASP A 154 9.40 0.34 -7.29
CA ASP A 154 9.80 1.35 -8.27
C ASP A 154 9.05 1.19 -9.59
N PHE A 155 8.52 2.28 -10.13
CA PHE A 155 7.75 2.29 -11.37
C PHE A 155 8.61 2.52 -12.62
N SER A 156 9.93 2.66 -12.46
CA SER A 156 10.86 2.78 -13.59
C SER A 156 11.24 1.42 -14.17
N PHE A 157 11.45 0.42 -13.30
CA PHE A 157 11.85 -0.94 -13.66
C PHE A 157 10.87 -2.01 -13.18
N GLY A 158 9.85 -1.66 -12.39
CA GLY A 158 8.86 -2.61 -11.87
C GLY A 158 9.44 -3.57 -10.84
N LEU A 159 10.43 -3.14 -10.05
CA LEU A 159 11.13 -3.97 -9.07
C LEU A 159 10.81 -3.49 -7.64
N ALA A 160 11.20 -4.29 -6.66
CA ALA A 160 11.15 -3.88 -5.26
C ALA A 160 12.20 -2.80 -4.97
N PHE A 161 11.75 -1.64 -4.53
CA PHE A 161 12.58 -0.57 -3.99
C PHE A 161 12.73 -0.77 -2.48
N ARG A 162 13.95 -1.05 -2.02
CA ARG A 162 14.21 -1.43 -0.62
C ARG A 162 14.88 -0.30 0.15
N PHE A 163 14.18 0.24 1.14
CA PHE A 163 14.78 1.04 2.19
C PHE A 163 15.38 0.09 3.22
N GLN A 164 16.64 -0.32 3.02
CA GLN A 164 17.26 -1.38 3.82
C GLN A 164 18.62 -0.98 4.41
N SER A 165 18.85 -1.44 5.64
CA SER A 165 20.08 -1.20 6.41
C SER A 165 21.26 -2.04 5.92
N THR A 166 20.97 -3.20 5.35
CA THR A 166 21.97 -4.12 4.80
C THR A 166 21.61 -4.53 3.38
N GLY A 167 22.60 -4.53 2.49
CA GLY A 167 22.43 -4.86 1.09
C GLY A 167 22.33 -3.63 0.19
N LYS A 168 21.71 -3.78 -0.97
CA LYS A 168 21.59 -2.72 -1.98
C LYS A 168 20.41 -1.80 -1.67
N PHE A 169 20.66 -0.53 -1.35
CA PHE A 169 19.56 0.43 -1.19
C PHE A 169 18.84 0.64 -2.54
N GLY A 170 17.51 0.63 -2.53
CA GLY A 170 16.70 0.63 -3.77
C GLY A 170 16.65 -0.76 -4.41
N ASN A 171 17.10 -0.87 -5.66
CA ASN A 171 17.13 -2.10 -6.45
C ASN A 171 18.42 -2.18 -7.29
N ASN A 172 18.59 -3.22 -8.11
CA ASN A 172 19.80 -3.37 -8.93
C ASN A 172 20.03 -2.19 -9.89
N PRO A 173 19.05 -1.77 -10.73
CA PRO A 173 19.22 -0.62 -11.63
C PRO A 173 19.43 0.75 -10.96
N LEU A 174 18.89 0.95 -9.75
CA LEU A 174 18.89 2.24 -9.06
C LEU A 174 20.01 2.35 -8.02
N ASN A 175 20.57 1.23 -7.55
CA ASN A 175 21.67 1.28 -6.59
C ASN A 175 22.95 1.80 -7.25
N CYS A 176 23.46 2.91 -6.72
CA CYS A 176 24.66 3.60 -7.17
C CYS A 176 25.39 4.27 -6.00
N THR A 177 26.57 4.86 -6.23
CA THR A 177 27.34 5.53 -5.19
C THR A 177 26.59 6.75 -4.64
N GLU A 178 25.93 7.50 -5.51
CA GLU A 178 25.23 8.75 -5.22
C GLU A 178 24.03 8.52 -4.30
N ILE A 179 23.20 7.50 -4.57
CA ILE A 179 22.08 7.16 -3.70
C ILE A 179 22.56 6.70 -2.32
N ASN A 180 23.68 5.98 -2.23
CA ASN A 180 24.22 5.50 -0.95
C ASN A 180 24.81 6.61 -0.07
N LYS A 181 25.26 7.73 -0.67
CA LYS A 181 25.69 8.93 0.06
C LYS A 181 24.51 9.64 0.71
N ILE A 182 23.36 9.72 0.02
CA ILE A 182 22.23 10.53 0.48
C ILE A 182 21.13 9.74 1.20
N ASN A 183 21.06 8.41 1.04
CA ASN A 183 19.96 7.59 1.59
C ASN A 183 19.78 7.69 3.11
N GLY A 184 20.83 8.03 3.87
CA GLY A 184 20.73 8.27 5.31
C GLY A 184 19.88 9.49 5.66
N LYS A 185 19.82 10.50 4.77
CA LYS A 185 19.09 11.77 4.98
C LYS A 185 17.58 11.66 4.72
N ILE A 186 17.09 10.49 4.30
CA ILE A 186 15.66 10.24 4.02
C ILE A 186 14.86 10.25 5.32
N ASP A 187 13.74 10.98 5.36
CA ASP A 187 12.82 10.98 6.51
C ASP A 187 12.11 9.64 6.65
N LEU A 188 11.99 9.14 7.88
CA LEU A 188 11.26 7.91 8.17
C LEU A 188 9.79 8.00 7.75
N ALA A 189 9.17 9.18 7.92
CA ALA A 189 7.82 9.47 7.45
C ALA A 189 7.64 9.26 5.93
N ASP A 190 8.64 9.63 5.12
CA ASP A 190 8.60 9.40 3.68
C ASP A 190 8.71 7.92 3.32
N ILE A 191 9.47 7.14 4.11
CA ILE A 191 9.56 5.68 3.95
C ILE A 191 8.22 5.02 4.25
N VAL A 192 7.56 5.43 5.35
CA VAL A 192 6.23 4.94 5.72
C VAL A 192 5.23 5.26 4.60
N ALA A 193 5.18 6.52 4.14
CA ALA A 193 4.31 6.93 3.04
C ALA A 193 4.58 6.16 1.76
N SER A 194 5.85 5.99 1.37
CA SER A 194 6.25 5.22 0.19
C SER A 194 5.75 3.78 0.24
N SER A 195 5.91 3.13 1.40
CA SER A 195 5.52 1.75 1.58
C SER A 195 4.00 1.58 1.58
N SER A 196 3.23 2.58 2.04
CA SER A 196 1.76 2.56 2.11
C SER A 196 1.03 3.23 0.93
N CYS A 197 1.74 3.55 -0.15
CA CYS A 197 1.21 4.28 -1.31
C CYS A 197 0.46 3.36 -2.29
N PHE A 198 -0.67 2.80 -1.85
CA PHE A 198 -1.42 1.79 -2.63
C PHE A 198 -1.95 2.37 -3.96
N PRO A 199 -1.75 1.67 -5.10
CA PRO A 199 -2.27 2.10 -6.40
C PRO A 199 -3.79 2.30 -6.40
N ILE A 200 -4.31 3.18 -7.27
CA ILE A 200 -5.73 3.61 -7.35
C ILE A 200 -6.10 4.65 -6.28
N GLY A 201 -5.60 4.51 -5.05
CA GLY A 201 -5.87 5.48 -3.96
C GLY A 201 -4.91 6.67 -3.90
N PHE A 202 -3.67 6.49 -4.38
CA PHE A 202 -2.60 7.48 -4.22
C PHE A 202 -1.78 7.68 -5.49
N GLU A 203 -1.23 8.88 -5.65
CA GLU A 203 -0.18 9.21 -6.62
C GLU A 203 1.20 8.73 -6.12
N PRO A 204 2.16 8.36 -6.99
CA PRO A 204 3.50 7.97 -6.55
C PRO A 204 4.27 9.12 -5.89
N LEU A 205 5.08 8.82 -4.87
CA LEU A 205 6.15 9.75 -4.43
C LEU A 205 7.27 9.74 -5.46
N LEU A 206 7.83 10.90 -5.78
CA LEU A 206 8.94 11.01 -6.72
C LEU A 206 10.28 11.07 -5.99
N PHE A 207 11.03 9.98 -6.03
CA PHE A 207 12.39 9.94 -5.52
C PHE A 207 13.39 10.50 -6.58
N PRO A 208 14.35 11.38 -6.22
CA PRO A 208 14.61 11.94 -4.88
C PRO A 208 13.83 13.26 -4.60
N ASP A 209 13.07 13.79 -5.57
CA ASP A 209 12.54 15.16 -5.56
C ASP A 209 11.59 15.48 -4.40
N ASP A 210 10.74 14.53 -3.99
CA ASP A 210 9.81 14.66 -2.86
C ASP A 210 10.48 14.34 -1.51
N TYR A 211 11.70 13.82 -1.48
CA TYR A 211 12.37 13.30 -0.27
C TYR A 211 13.39 14.29 0.32
N PHE A 212 13.94 15.19 -0.49
CA PHE A 212 14.98 16.11 -0.05
C PHE A 212 14.55 17.57 -0.22
N LYS A 213 14.50 18.28 0.91
CA LYS A 213 14.15 19.70 0.96
C LYS A 213 15.22 20.59 0.33
N ASP A 214 16.49 20.33 0.62
CA ASP A 214 17.60 21.11 0.07
C ASP A 214 18.01 20.58 -1.31
N ARG A 215 17.49 21.22 -2.36
CA ARG A 215 17.87 20.90 -3.75
C ARG A 215 19.25 21.45 -4.15
N ASN A 216 19.89 22.23 -3.27
CA ASN A 216 21.25 22.71 -3.48
C ASN A 216 22.32 21.75 -2.96
N ASP A 217 21.95 20.78 -2.12
CA ASP A 217 22.82 19.72 -1.61
C ASP A 217 23.59 19.04 -2.77
N LEU A 218 24.89 18.86 -2.57
CA LEU A 218 25.80 18.33 -3.59
C LEU A 218 25.47 16.88 -3.94
N ASP A 219 25.08 16.05 -2.97
CA ASP A 219 24.71 14.67 -3.19
C ASP A 219 23.38 14.58 -3.95
N TYR A 220 22.42 15.45 -3.63
CA TYR A 220 21.16 15.55 -4.38
C TYR A 220 21.41 15.91 -5.84
N LYS A 221 22.20 16.95 -6.09
CA LYS A 221 22.58 17.37 -7.46
C LYS A 221 23.33 16.29 -8.21
N ALA A 222 24.26 15.59 -7.55
CA ALA A 222 24.99 14.48 -8.14
C ALA A 222 24.04 13.34 -8.55
N LEU A 223 23.11 12.96 -7.67
CA LEU A 223 22.10 11.95 -7.96
C LEU A 223 21.20 12.37 -9.14
N LYS A 224 20.73 13.62 -9.18
CA LYS A 224 19.87 14.14 -10.26
C LYS A 224 20.54 14.25 -11.62
N ARG A 225 21.87 14.21 -11.71
CA ARG A 225 22.61 14.19 -12.98
C ARG A 225 22.61 12.82 -13.65
N LEU A 226 22.27 11.75 -12.92
CA LEU A 226 22.18 10.41 -13.46
C LEU A 226 20.86 10.24 -14.22
N ASP A 227 20.91 9.62 -15.40
CA ASP A 227 19.74 9.45 -16.29
C ASP A 227 18.55 8.79 -15.59
N ASN A 228 18.81 7.77 -14.76
CA ASN A 228 17.79 7.04 -14.01
C ASN A 228 17.04 7.91 -12.98
N PHE A 229 17.61 9.05 -12.55
CA PHE A 229 17.03 9.93 -11.52
C PHE A 229 16.69 11.33 -12.05
N ALA A 230 17.15 11.69 -13.26
CA ALA A 230 16.96 13.02 -13.86
C ALA A 230 15.49 13.44 -13.88
N LYS A 231 14.58 12.52 -14.21
CA LYS A 231 13.12 12.74 -14.22
C LYS A 231 12.39 12.34 -12.94
N GLY A 232 13.14 11.80 -11.97
CA GLY A 232 12.58 11.19 -10.75
C GLY A 232 12.09 9.75 -11.00
N VAL A 233 12.08 8.96 -9.93
CA VAL A 233 11.61 7.57 -9.88
C VAL A 233 10.30 7.58 -9.10
N GLY A 234 9.23 7.08 -9.71
CA GLY A 234 7.96 6.89 -9.01
C GLY A 234 8.05 5.72 -8.04
N ILE A 235 7.79 5.98 -6.76
CA ILE A 235 7.79 4.99 -5.68
C ILE A 235 6.36 4.77 -5.19
N MET A 236 5.96 3.51 -5.12
CA MET A 236 4.60 3.06 -4.76
C MET A 236 4.65 1.95 -3.70
N ASP A 237 3.49 1.54 -3.20
CA ASP A 237 3.37 0.46 -2.20
C ASP A 237 4.14 -0.82 -2.60
N GLY A 238 4.84 -1.42 -1.63
CA GLY A 238 5.64 -2.63 -1.86
C GLY A 238 4.80 -3.88 -2.14
N GLY A 239 3.50 -3.83 -1.84
CA GLY A 239 2.56 -4.93 -2.02
C GLY A 239 2.29 -5.30 -3.46
N ILE A 240 2.67 -4.44 -4.40
CA ILE A 240 2.57 -4.69 -5.85
C ILE A 240 3.50 -5.83 -6.26
N VAL A 241 4.73 -5.85 -5.73
CA VAL A 241 5.77 -6.84 -6.10
C VAL A 241 5.89 -7.96 -5.07
N ASP A 242 5.74 -7.66 -3.78
CA ASP A 242 5.82 -8.65 -2.71
C ASP A 242 5.09 -8.14 -1.46
N ASN A 243 3.79 -8.43 -1.35
CA ASN A 243 2.99 -8.04 -0.19
C ASN A 243 3.42 -8.71 1.11
N GLN A 244 4.18 -9.78 1.09
CA GLN A 244 4.57 -10.52 2.29
C GLN A 244 5.94 -10.09 2.80
N GLY A 245 6.73 -9.36 2.00
CA GLY A 245 8.11 -8.99 2.34
C GLY A 245 9.07 -10.18 2.40
N ILE A 246 8.69 -11.34 1.87
CA ILE A 246 9.47 -12.58 1.88
C ILE A 246 10.75 -12.43 1.07
N GLY A 247 10.69 -11.85 -0.12
CA GLY A 247 11.84 -11.75 -1.02
C GLY A 247 12.99 -10.96 -0.39
N SER A 248 12.66 -9.88 0.33
CA SER A 248 13.65 -9.09 1.06
C SER A 248 14.18 -9.79 2.31
N MET A 249 13.34 -10.53 3.03
CA MET A 249 13.79 -11.38 4.13
C MET A 249 14.77 -12.46 3.65
N MET A 250 14.50 -13.08 2.50
CA MET A 250 15.41 -14.06 1.90
C MET A 250 16.75 -13.46 1.50
N ASN A 251 16.79 -12.20 1.05
CA ASN A 251 18.03 -11.49 0.79
C ASN A 251 18.82 -11.25 2.08
N ILE A 252 18.15 -10.87 3.17
CA ILE A 252 18.76 -10.73 4.49
C ILE A 252 19.33 -12.08 4.94
N ASN A 253 18.53 -13.14 4.89
CA ASN A 253 18.93 -14.49 5.29
C ASN A 253 20.20 -14.97 4.56
N LYS A 254 20.23 -14.84 3.23
CA LYS A 254 21.41 -15.18 2.41
C LYS A 254 22.62 -14.31 2.71
N SER A 255 22.42 -13.01 2.94
CA SER A 255 23.52 -12.12 3.32
C SER A 255 24.10 -12.46 4.69
N MET A 256 23.27 -12.89 5.64
CA MET A 256 23.73 -13.32 6.96
C MET A 256 24.54 -14.60 6.86
N GLU A 257 24.04 -15.58 6.10
CA GLU A 257 24.74 -16.83 5.84
C GLU A 257 26.12 -16.57 5.21
N GLY A 258 26.20 -15.73 4.18
CA GLY A 258 27.47 -15.43 3.52
C GLY A 258 28.49 -14.67 4.39
N LYS A 259 28.04 -13.81 5.33
CA LYS A 259 28.93 -12.99 6.16
C LYS A 259 29.28 -13.61 7.52
N ARG A 260 28.32 -14.30 8.15
CA ARG A 260 28.44 -14.86 9.51
C ARG A 260 28.53 -16.37 9.51
N GLY A 261 28.31 -17.04 8.37
CA GLY A 261 28.21 -18.50 8.30
C GLY A 261 26.95 -19.06 8.99
N LYS A 262 25.96 -18.22 9.30
CA LYS A 262 24.71 -18.61 9.97
C LYS A 262 23.51 -17.90 9.33
N ALA A 263 22.54 -18.70 8.89
CA ALA A 263 21.22 -18.25 8.43
C ALA A 263 20.28 -17.98 9.62
N LEU A 264 19.13 -17.37 9.35
CA LEU A 264 18.06 -17.25 10.34
C LEU A 264 17.58 -18.65 10.75
N ASP A 265 17.36 -18.84 12.04
CA ASP A 265 16.83 -20.07 12.60
C ASP A 265 15.31 -20.14 12.45
N LEU A 266 14.63 -18.98 12.44
CA LEU A 266 13.20 -18.94 12.21
C LEU A 266 12.79 -17.70 11.43
N ILE A 267 11.98 -17.87 10.39
CA ILE A 267 11.29 -16.81 9.67
C ILE A 267 9.80 -16.92 9.97
N ILE A 268 9.23 -15.88 10.58
CA ILE A 268 7.80 -15.79 10.87
C ILE A 268 7.16 -14.83 9.85
N VAL A 269 6.36 -15.38 8.93
CA VAL A 269 5.61 -14.61 7.94
C VAL A 269 4.24 -14.26 8.53
N ASN A 270 4.05 -12.98 8.86
CA ASN A 270 2.78 -12.45 9.37
C ASN A 270 2.00 -11.85 8.20
N ASP A 271 0.94 -12.53 7.78
CA ASP A 271 0.18 -12.21 6.57
C ASP A 271 -1.30 -11.98 6.88
N VAL A 272 -1.74 -10.75 6.65
CA VAL A 272 -3.15 -10.37 6.79
C VAL A 272 -3.88 -10.34 5.45
N GLY A 273 -3.23 -10.75 4.38
CA GLY A 273 -3.78 -10.76 3.04
C GLY A 273 -4.83 -11.85 2.85
N SER A 274 -6.01 -11.46 2.35
CA SER A 274 -7.05 -12.45 2.02
C SER A 274 -6.60 -13.39 0.91
N TYR A 275 -6.77 -14.70 1.12
CA TYR A 275 -6.65 -15.73 0.09
C TYR A 275 -7.94 -15.90 -0.73
N LYS A 276 -9.06 -15.32 -0.25
CA LYS A 276 -10.39 -15.40 -0.86
C LYS A 276 -10.60 -14.26 -1.84
N MET A 277 -10.97 -14.57 -3.08
CA MET A 277 -11.48 -13.59 -4.02
C MET A 277 -13.00 -13.51 -3.88
N VAL A 278 -13.55 -12.30 -3.74
CA VAL A 278 -14.99 -12.09 -3.93
C VAL A 278 -15.30 -12.31 -5.41
N PRO A 279 -16.23 -13.19 -5.80
CA PRO A 279 -16.53 -13.42 -7.21
C PRO A 279 -16.85 -12.10 -7.94
N TRP A 280 -16.37 -11.96 -9.17
CA TRP A 280 -16.85 -10.88 -10.04
C TRP A 280 -18.29 -11.19 -10.43
N LEU A 281 -19.17 -10.21 -10.28
CA LEU A 281 -20.58 -10.32 -10.64
C LEU A 281 -20.82 -9.44 -11.87
N GLY A 282 -21.33 -10.06 -12.94
CA GLY A 282 -21.77 -9.33 -14.13
C GLY A 282 -23.04 -8.55 -13.86
N ASP A 283 -23.30 -7.55 -14.69
CA ASP A 283 -24.52 -6.74 -14.57
C ASP A 283 -25.75 -7.61 -14.95
N SER A 284 -26.69 -7.78 -14.02
CA SER A 284 -27.92 -8.55 -14.26
C SER A 284 -29.06 -7.69 -14.83
N SER A 285 -28.84 -6.40 -15.07
CA SER A 285 -29.87 -5.52 -15.61
C SER A 285 -30.14 -5.81 -17.10
N THR A 286 -31.42 -6.02 -17.41
CA THR A 286 -31.96 -6.34 -18.76
C THR A 286 -32.59 -5.12 -19.45
N GLY A 287 -32.48 -3.92 -18.86
CA GLY A 287 -33.08 -2.71 -19.39
C GLY A 287 -32.31 -2.17 -20.60
N SER A 288 -32.91 -2.23 -21.77
CA SER A 288 -32.43 -1.58 -23.00
C SER A 288 -33.10 -0.22 -23.19
N SER A 289 -32.34 0.87 -23.09
CA SER A 289 -32.75 2.13 -23.70
C SER A 289 -32.48 2.04 -25.20
N GLN A 290 -33.51 2.20 -26.04
CA GLN A 290 -33.44 2.10 -27.51
C GLN A 290 -32.58 3.20 -28.20
N VAL A 291 -31.59 3.75 -27.51
CA VAL A 291 -30.68 4.77 -28.00
C VAL A 291 -29.41 4.07 -28.48
N THR A 292 -29.10 4.19 -29.77
CA THR A 292 -27.91 3.59 -30.41
C THR A 292 -26.69 4.51 -30.28
N VAL A 293 -25.46 3.98 -30.25
CA VAL A 293 -24.20 4.75 -30.11
C VAL A 293 -24.12 5.91 -31.11
N ARG A 294 -24.59 5.68 -32.35
CA ARG A 294 -24.71 6.71 -33.39
C ARG A 294 -25.57 7.91 -32.95
N LYS A 295 -26.70 7.67 -32.25
CA LYS A 295 -27.58 8.74 -31.73
C LYS A 295 -26.92 9.54 -30.60
N MET A 296 -26.11 8.94 -29.72
CA MET A 296 -25.41 9.68 -28.65
C MET A 296 -24.26 10.52 -29.19
N VAL A 297 -23.43 10.00 -30.10
CA VAL A 297 -22.39 10.80 -30.77
C VAL A 297 -23.01 11.97 -31.52
N LEU A 298 -24.13 11.73 -32.22
CA LEU A 298 -24.91 12.79 -32.87
C LEU A 298 -25.52 13.77 -31.85
N LYS A 299 -25.98 13.32 -30.67
CA LYS A 299 -26.55 14.17 -29.63
C LYS A 299 -25.48 15.02 -28.93
N LEU A 300 -24.29 14.47 -28.68
CA LEU A 300 -23.14 15.17 -28.11
C LEU A 300 -22.59 16.22 -29.10
N LEU A 301 -22.44 15.85 -30.38
CA LEU A 301 -22.08 16.78 -31.45
C LEU A 301 -23.17 17.84 -31.70
N ASN A 302 -24.45 17.49 -31.54
CA ASN A 302 -25.56 18.44 -31.64
C ASN A 302 -25.64 19.36 -30.40
N TYR A 303 -25.24 18.90 -29.22
CA TYR A 303 -25.20 19.70 -27.98
C TYR A 303 -24.13 20.79 -28.06
N PHE A 304 -22.97 20.47 -28.65
CA PHE A 304 -21.92 21.44 -28.96
C PHE A 304 -22.09 22.12 -30.32
N ARG A 305 -23.21 21.92 -31.01
CA ARG A 305 -23.46 22.57 -32.29
C ARG A 305 -23.53 24.08 -32.08
N PHE A 306 -22.96 24.81 -33.03
CA PHE A 306 -22.92 26.26 -33.08
C PHE A 306 -24.24 26.89 -32.62
N HIS A 307 -24.22 27.54 -31.44
CA HIS A 307 -25.37 28.18 -30.81
C HIS A 307 -25.18 29.70 -30.87
N TRP A 308 -26.23 30.46 -31.18
CA TRP A 308 -26.15 31.92 -31.32
C TRP A 308 -25.63 32.61 -30.04
N ALA A 309 -25.86 32.00 -28.89
CA ALA A 309 -25.36 32.45 -27.59
C ALA A 309 -23.82 32.54 -27.52
N TYR A 310 -23.07 31.76 -28.32
CA TYR A 310 -21.61 31.81 -28.35
C TYR A 310 -21.09 33.11 -28.99
N TRP A 311 -21.78 33.60 -30.01
CA TRP A 311 -21.47 34.89 -30.63
C TRP A 311 -22.02 36.05 -29.82
N ALA A 312 -23.20 35.88 -29.20
CA ALA A 312 -23.73 36.87 -28.29
C ALA A 312 -22.78 37.10 -27.09
N THR A 313 -22.18 36.05 -26.53
CA THR A 313 -21.18 36.16 -25.46
C THR A 313 -19.86 36.76 -25.94
N LEU A 314 -19.37 36.37 -27.12
CA LEU A 314 -18.21 37.01 -27.75
C LEU A 314 -18.42 38.52 -27.96
N LEU A 315 -19.56 38.89 -28.55
CA LEU A 315 -19.94 40.29 -28.81
C LEU A 315 -20.14 41.06 -27.51
N ALA A 316 -20.77 40.46 -26.48
CA ALA A 316 -20.94 41.10 -25.18
C ALA A 316 -19.59 41.44 -24.53
N GLY A 317 -18.59 40.55 -24.62
CA GLY A 317 -17.23 40.83 -24.14
C GLY A 317 -16.55 41.97 -24.90
N ILE A 318 -16.68 41.99 -26.24
CA ILE A 318 -16.11 43.05 -27.08
C ILE A 318 -16.79 44.40 -26.78
N VAL A 319 -18.11 44.41 -26.64
CA VAL A 319 -18.89 45.60 -26.29
C VAL A 319 -18.52 46.12 -24.89
N LEU A 320 -18.31 45.23 -23.91
CA LEU A 320 -17.81 45.61 -22.58
C LEU A 320 -16.45 46.31 -22.65
N MET A 321 -15.53 45.80 -23.47
CA MET A 321 -14.21 46.42 -23.66
C MET A 321 -14.29 47.75 -24.42
N LEU A 322 -15.20 47.87 -25.41
CA LEU A 322 -15.43 49.10 -26.16
C LEU A 322 -16.07 50.18 -25.29
N ILE A 323 -17.10 49.85 -24.51
CA ILE A 323 -17.75 50.76 -23.57
C ILE A 323 -16.74 51.29 -22.54
N ASN A 324 -15.84 50.43 -22.07
CA ASN A 324 -14.77 50.81 -21.15
C ASN A 324 -13.71 51.71 -21.80
N SER A 325 -13.38 51.49 -23.08
CA SER A 325 -12.40 52.28 -23.83
C SER A 325 -12.91 53.65 -24.25
N LEU A 326 -14.22 53.78 -24.43
CA LEU A 326 -14.90 55.05 -24.69
C LEU A 326 -15.17 55.84 -23.40
N GLU A 327 -14.68 55.35 -22.25
CA GLU A 327 -14.80 55.99 -20.93
C GLU A 327 -16.23 56.33 -20.50
N LEU A 328 -17.21 55.63 -21.07
CA LEU A 328 -18.64 55.87 -20.86
C LEU A 328 -19.08 55.58 -19.41
N ILE A 329 -18.26 54.88 -18.63
CA ILE A 329 -18.52 54.56 -17.22
C ILE A 329 -17.65 55.47 -16.34
N LYS A 330 -18.27 56.52 -15.80
CA LYS A 330 -17.64 57.49 -14.88
C LYS A 330 -16.43 58.24 -15.46
N GLY A 331 -16.36 58.41 -16.78
CA GLY A 331 -15.38 59.27 -17.46
C GLY A 331 -13.93 58.77 -17.34
N ARG A 332 -13.72 57.47 -17.13
CA ARG A 332 -12.39 56.85 -17.09
C ARG A 332 -12.46 55.36 -17.44
N ALA A 333 -11.40 54.83 -18.04
CA ALA A 333 -11.27 53.39 -18.28
C ALA A 333 -10.88 52.62 -17.00
N TRP A 334 -11.48 51.44 -16.79
CA TRP A 334 -11.21 50.59 -15.63
C TRP A 334 -10.48 49.31 -16.06
N PRO A 335 -9.27 49.02 -15.53
CA PRO A 335 -8.50 47.81 -15.87
C PRO A 335 -9.27 46.51 -15.60
N SER A 336 -10.10 46.46 -14.56
CA SER A 336 -10.92 45.29 -14.22
C SER A 336 -11.98 44.96 -15.28
N ILE A 337 -12.51 45.96 -15.98
CA ILE A 337 -13.51 45.76 -17.05
C ILE A 337 -12.83 45.27 -18.33
N TYR A 338 -11.57 45.63 -18.60
CA TYR A 338 -10.78 45.03 -19.67
C TYR A 338 -10.49 43.55 -19.42
N VAL A 339 -10.13 43.20 -18.17
CA VAL A 339 -9.91 41.80 -17.79
C VAL A 339 -11.20 41.00 -17.90
N LEU A 340 -12.32 41.53 -17.39
CA LEU A 340 -13.61 40.86 -17.47
C LEU A 340 -14.10 40.71 -18.92
N GLY A 341 -14.03 41.78 -19.71
CA GLY A 341 -14.38 41.76 -21.13
C GLY A 341 -13.50 40.80 -21.93
N GLY A 342 -12.19 40.79 -21.68
CA GLY A 342 -11.24 39.87 -22.31
C GLY A 342 -11.51 38.40 -21.98
N VAL A 343 -11.86 38.09 -20.73
CA VAL A 343 -12.27 36.73 -20.31
C VAL A 343 -13.57 36.32 -21.00
N VAL A 344 -14.58 37.19 -21.04
CA VAL A 344 -15.87 36.92 -21.69
C VAL A 344 -15.71 36.73 -23.20
N THR A 345 -14.89 37.56 -23.85
CA THR A 345 -14.54 37.41 -25.27
C THR A 345 -13.78 36.11 -25.52
N GLY A 346 -12.82 35.75 -24.65
CA GLY A 346 -12.08 34.48 -24.74
C GLY A 346 -13.00 33.26 -24.63
N ILE A 347 -13.95 33.27 -23.71
CA ILE A 347 -14.96 32.22 -23.54
C ILE A 347 -15.85 32.11 -24.80
N GLY A 348 -16.38 33.24 -25.29
CA GLY A 348 -17.20 33.26 -26.51
C GLY A 348 -16.45 32.77 -27.75
N PHE A 349 -15.16 33.09 -27.86
CA PHE A 349 -14.29 32.66 -28.96
C PHE A 349 -14.00 31.15 -28.90
N CYS A 350 -13.64 30.62 -27.72
CA CYS A 350 -13.43 29.18 -27.52
C CYS A 350 -14.71 28.37 -27.78
N LEU A 351 -15.86 28.83 -27.29
CA LEU A 351 -17.16 28.18 -27.55
C LEU A 351 -17.52 28.20 -29.04
N SER A 352 -17.21 29.29 -29.75
CA SER A 352 -17.43 29.40 -31.19
C SER A 352 -16.50 28.49 -31.99
N LEU A 353 -15.21 28.39 -31.62
CA LEU A 353 -14.26 27.45 -32.22
C LEU A 353 -14.65 26.00 -31.98
N ILE A 354 -15.07 25.65 -30.75
CA ILE A 354 -15.57 24.32 -30.42
C ILE A 354 -16.84 24.01 -31.22
N GLY A 355 -17.75 24.99 -31.39
CA GLY A 355 -18.98 24.82 -32.16
C GLY A 355 -18.76 24.67 -33.67
N VAL A 356 -17.78 25.38 -34.24
CA VAL A 356 -17.35 25.23 -35.64
C VAL A 356 -16.62 23.90 -35.83
N ALA A 357 -15.69 23.56 -34.93
CA ALA A 357 -14.99 22.28 -34.95
C ALA A 357 -15.99 21.12 -34.85
N ALA A 358 -16.95 21.14 -33.92
CA ALA A 358 -18.00 20.13 -33.82
C ALA A 358 -18.88 20.03 -35.07
N GLY A 359 -19.07 21.14 -35.80
CA GLY A 359 -19.77 21.18 -37.09
C GLY A 359 -19.01 20.51 -38.24
N TYR A 360 -17.70 20.73 -38.34
CA TYR A 360 -16.82 20.15 -39.36
C TYR A 360 -16.36 18.71 -39.03
N LEU A 361 -16.22 18.38 -37.74
CA LEU A 361 -15.75 17.07 -37.26
C LEU A 361 -16.75 15.93 -37.47
N LYS A 362 -17.98 16.22 -37.94
CA LYS A 362 -19.04 15.23 -38.14
C LYS A 362 -18.65 14.16 -39.18
N SER A 363 -17.93 14.53 -40.24
CA SER A 363 -17.42 13.56 -41.22
C SER A 363 -16.04 13.02 -40.84
N ASP A 364 -15.15 13.86 -40.34
CA ASP A 364 -13.73 13.51 -40.15
C ASP A 364 -13.43 12.70 -38.89
N VAL A 365 -14.19 12.86 -37.80
CA VAL A 365 -14.06 11.99 -36.61
C VAL A 365 -14.56 10.59 -36.94
N LEU A 366 -15.70 10.48 -37.62
CA LEU A 366 -16.20 9.19 -38.09
C LEU A 366 -15.23 8.55 -39.09
N ARG A 367 -14.61 9.33 -39.99
CA ARG A 367 -13.62 8.81 -40.95
C ARG A 367 -12.28 8.43 -40.30
N LYS A 368 -11.77 9.19 -39.34
CA LYS A 368 -10.53 8.87 -38.60
C LYS A 368 -10.71 7.72 -37.63
N VAL A 369 -11.85 7.64 -36.94
CA VAL A 369 -12.18 6.47 -36.11
C VAL A 369 -12.29 5.23 -37.01
N LYS A 370 -12.94 5.34 -38.18
CA LYS A 370 -13.00 4.26 -39.17
C LYS A 370 -11.61 3.87 -39.71
N SER A 371 -10.74 4.82 -40.05
CA SER A 371 -9.39 4.52 -40.58
C SER A 371 -8.41 4.00 -39.54
N VAL A 372 -8.54 4.41 -38.27
CA VAL A 372 -7.73 3.85 -37.16
C VAL A 372 -8.21 2.45 -36.78
N PHE A 373 -9.51 2.17 -36.93
CA PHE A 373 -10.06 0.82 -36.78
C PHE A 373 -9.68 -0.09 -37.96
N GLU A 374 -9.83 0.38 -39.20
CA GLU A 374 -9.48 -0.36 -40.42
C GLU A 374 -8.00 -0.74 -40.49
N LYS A 375 -7.12 0.06 -39.86
CA LYS A 375 -5.66 -0.19 -39.84
C LYS A 375 -5.21 -1.16 -38.73
N ASN A 376 -6.00 -1.33 -37.67
CA ASN A 376 -5.62 -2.11 -36.48
C ASN A 376 -6.46 -3.39 -36.29
N VAL A 377 -7.44 -3.65 -37.18
CA VAL A 377 -8.31 -4.83 -37.16
C VAL A 377 -8.08 -5.60 -38.46
N PRO A 378 -7.82 -6.93 -38.42
CA PRO A 378 -7.70 -7.77 -39.60
C PRO A 378 -8.91 -7.64 -40.54
N GLU A 379 -8.68 -7.71 -41.87
CA GLU A 379 -9.70 -7.47 -42.90
C GLU A 379 -10.95 -8.38 -42.74
N GLU A 380 -10.74 -9.58 -42.22
CA GLU A 380 -11.75 -10.61 -41.94
C GLU A 380 -12.77 -10.20 -40.85
N LEU A 381 -12.44 -9.22 -40.00
CA LEU A 381 -13.28 -8.76 -38.88
C LEU A 381 -13.97 -7.42 -39.16
N LEU A 382 -13.71 -6.79 -40.32
CA LEU A 382 -14.20 -5.43 -40.60
C LEU A 382 -15.72 -5.33 -40.77
N ASP A 383 -16.33 -6.29 -41.46
CA ASP A 383 -17.78 -6.32 -41.67
C ASP A 383 -18.55 -6.61 -40.37
N GLU A 384 -17.98 -7.45 -39.50
CA GLU A 384 -18.52 -7.73 -38.17
C GLU A 384 -18.38 -6.52 -37.23
N VAL A 385 -17.27 -5.79 -37.29
CA VAL A 385 -17.04 -4.58 -36.47
C VAL A 385 -17.93 -3.41 -36.92
N MET A 386 -18.26 -3.28 -38.20
CA MET A 386 -19.21 -2.26 -38.68
C MET A 386 -20.64 -2.49 -38.17
N SER A 387 -20.99 -3.71 -37.77
CA SER A 387 -22.25 -4.02 -37.08
C SER A 387 -22.35 -3.38 -35.69
N PHE A 388 -21.22 -3.04 -35.04
CA PHE A 388 -21.20 -2.41 -33.71
C PHE A 388 -21.87 -1.04 -33.69
N GLN A 389 -21.95 -0.35 -34.84
CA GLN A 389 -22.65 0.93 -34.96
C GLN A 389 -24.15 0.83 -34.72
N ARG A 390 -24.72 -0.39 -34.78
CA ARG A 390 -26.14 -0.70 -34.56
C ARG A 390 -26.43 -1.17 -33.13
N LEU A 391 -25.41 -1.32 -32.29
CA LEU A 391 -25.58 -1.79 -30.91
C LEU A 391 -26.26 -0.73 -30.04
N ASP A 392 -27.09 -1.25 -29.14
CA ASP A 392 -27.69 -0.51 -28.05
C ASP A 392 -26.60 0.14 -27.17
N ILE A 393 -26.80 1.40 -26.78
CA ILE A 393 -25.86 2.12 -25.90
C ILE A 393 -25.74 1.43 -24.56
N ASP A 394 -26.83 0.91 -24.00
CA ASP A 394 -26.78 0.25 -22.70
C ASP A 394 -25.99 -1.05 -22.79
N LEU A 395 -26.06 -1.74 -23.94
CA LEU A 395 -25.21 -2.88 -24.22
C LEU A 395 -23.73 -2.47 -24.31
N VAL A 396 -23.39 -1.39 -25.02
CA VAL A 396 -21.99 -0.91 -25.12
C VAL A 396 -21.46 -0.39 -23.78
N LYS A 397 -22.28 0.34 -23.02
CA LYS A 397 -21.96 0.83 -21.67
C LYS A 397 -21.72 -0.34 -20.74
N ARG A 398 -22.60 -1.34 -20.75
CA ARG A 398 -22.43 -2.59 -20.00
C ARG A 398 -21.13 -3.29 -20.38
N MET A 399 -20.86 -3.49 -21.67
CA MET A 399 -19.60 -4.10 -22.13
C MET A 399 -18.35 -3.33 -21.65
N LEU A 400 -18.39 -2.00 -21.61
CA LEU A 400 -17.28 -1.19 -21.11
C LEU A 400 -17.13 -1.27 -19.59
N ILE A 401 -18.23 -1.21 -18.83
CA ILE A 401 -18.22 -1.35 -17.36
C ILE A 401 -17.76 -2.75 -16.97
N GLU A 402 -18.26 -3.79 -17.63
CA GLU A 402 -17.85 -5.18 -17.37
C GLU A 402 -16.37 -5.38 -17.69
N ARG A 403 -15.84 -4.81 -18.79
CA ARG A 403 -14.39 -4.82 -19.09
C ARG A 403 -13.57 -4.06 -18.07
N ALA A 404 -14.01 -2.87 -17.64
CA ALA A 404 -13.31 -2.06 -16.66
C ALA A 404 -13.27 -2.74 -15.28
N THR A 405 -14.42 -3.26 -14.82
CA THR A 405 -14.54 -3.94 -13.52
C THR A 405 -13.83 -5.30 -13.51
N SER A 406 -13.90 -6.08 -14.59
CA SER A 406 -13.15 -7.34 -14.72
C SER A 406 -11.64 -7.10 -14.83
N GLY A 407 -11.21 -6.08 -15.59
CA GLY A 407 -9.80 -5.66 -15.66
C GLY A 407 -9.27 -5.19 -14.31
N ALA A 408 -10.03 -4.36 -13.58
CA ALA A 408 -9.69 -3.96 -12.22
C ALA A 408 -9.58 -5.16 -11.28
N LYS A 409 -10.51 -6.13 -11.37
CA LYS A 409 -10.49 -7.37 -10.57
C LYS A 409 -9.29 -8.25 -10.88
N MET A 410 -8.93 -8.36 -12.16
CA MET A 410 -7.75 -9.11 -12.59
C MET A 410 -6.48 -8.54 -11.93
N VAL A 411 -6.32 -7.22 -11.95
CA VAL A 411 -5.15 -6.56 -11.37
C VAL A 411 -5.16 -6.59 -9.84
N SER A 412 -6.26 -6.18 -9.20
CA SER A 412 -6.32 -6.00 -7.74
C SER A 412 -6.47 -7.29 -6.95
N ASP A 413 -7.08 -8.33 -7.54
CA ASP A 413 -7.33 -9.58 -6.85
C ASP A 413 -6.58 -10.76 -7.48
N VAL A 414 -6.75 -11.01 -8.78
CA VAL A 414 -6.22 -12.24 -9.38
C VAL A 414 -4.69 -12.24 -9.35
N PHE A 415 -4.05 -11.22 -9.93
CA PHE A 415 -2.59 -11.16 -10.01
C PHE A 415 -1.93 -11.07 -8.63
N LEU A 416 -2.39 -10.17 -7.75
CA LEU A 416 -1.81 -10.03 -6.42
C LEU A 416 -1.94 -11.31 -5.57
N LYS A 417 -3.07 -12.02 -5.65
CA LYS A 417 -3.24 -13.30 -4.94
C LYS A 417 -2.39 -14.42 -5.55
N GLN A 418 -2.19 -14.44 -6.86
CA GLN A 418 -1.30 -15.41 -7.49
C GLN A 418 0.16 -15.17 -7.11
N ILE A 419 0.63 -13.92 -7.10
CA ILE A 419 1.98 -13.56 -6.63
C ILE A 419 2.18 -14.02 -5.19
N ARG A 420 1.21 -13.76 -4.30
CA ARG A 420 1.24 -14.23 -2.90
C ARG A 420 1.39 -15.76 -2.80
N ARG A 421 0.63 -16.52 -3.60
CA ARG A 421 0.71 -17.99 -3.63
C ARG A 421 2.07 -18.47 -4.15
N LEU A 422 2.60 -17.83 -5.18
CA LEU A 422 3.93 -18.14 -5.71
C LEU A 422 5.02 -17.89 -4.67
N ASN A 423 4.96 -16.78 -3.94
CA ASN A 423 5.92 -16.46 -2.87
C ASN A 423 5.89 -17.53 -1.76
N TYR A 424 4.71 -17.99 -1.34
CA TYR A 424 4.59 -19.11 -0.40
C TYR A 424 5.15 -20.42 -0.97
N ASN A 425 4.79 -20.77 -2.21
CA ASN A 425 5.31 -21.99 -2.83
C ASN A 425 6.84 -21.96 -2.94
N LEU A 426 7.42 -20.81 -3.27
CA LEU A 426 8.87 -20.63 -3.40
C LEU A 426 9.60 -20.74 -2.06
N ILE A 427 9.04 -20.19 -0.97
CA ILE A 427 9.70 -20.28 0.34
C ILE A 427 9.57 -21.68 0.95
N TYR A 428 8.40 -22.32 0.84
CA TYR A 428 8.15 -23.64 1.42
C TYR A 428 8.72 -24.82 0.60
N SER A 429 9.05 -24.62 -0.69
CA SER A 429 9.70 -25.65 -1.53
C SER A 429 11.22 -25.75 -1.34
N LYS A 430 11.81 -24.85 -0.55
CA LYS A 430 13.26 -24.80 -0.30
C LYS A 430 13.64 -25.73 0.85
N GLU A 431 14.35 -26.81 0.54
CA GLU A 431 14.84 -27.75 1.56
C GLU A 431 15.77 -27.09 2.58
N GLU A 432 16.57 -26.10 2.16
CA GLU A 432 17.44 -25.29 3.04
C GLU A 432 16.67 -24.54 4.15
N LEU A 433 15.36 -24.33 3.99
CA LEU A 433 14.49 -23.67 4.95
C LEU A 433 13.57 -24.64 5.71
N LYS A 434 13.75 -25.95 5.53
CA LYS A 434 13.03 -26.95 6.30
C LYS A 434 13.22 -26.67 7.80
N ASN A 435 12.13 -26.73 8.55
CA ASN A 435 12.08 -26.42 9.98
C ASN A 435 12.43 -24.96 10.35
N ARG A 436 12.48 -24.02 9.39
CA ARG A 436 12.85 -22.61 9.65
C ARG A 436 11.74 -21.61 9.32
N ILE A 437 10.52 -22.04 9.02
CA ILE A 437 9.44 -21.14 8.55
C ILE A 437 8.14 -21.38 9.33
N ILE A 438 7.54 -20.29 9.81
CA ILE A 438 6.16 -20.25 10.32
C ILE A 438 5.37 -19.23 9.50
N THR A 439 4.11 -19.55 9.19
CA THR A 439 3.17 -18.58 8.62
C THR A 439 2.02 -18.32 9.59
N SER A 440 1.90 -17.06 10.03
CA SER A 440 0.83 -16.53 10.86
C SER A 440 -0.14 -15.71 10.03
N THR A 441 -1.36 -16.22 9.85
CA THR A 441 -2.39 -15.51 9.09
C THR A 441 -3.56 -15.08 9.97
N VAL A 442 -4.09 -13.87 9.72
CA VAL A 442 -5.26 -13.34 10.44
C VAL A 442 -6.50 -14.23 10.28
N TYR A 443 -6.56 -15.03 9.21
CA TYR A 443 -7.68 -15.92 8.91
C TYR A 443 -7.59 -17.30 9.59
N LYS A 444 -6.43 -17.65 10.19
CA LYS A 444 -6.14 -19.04 10.59
C LYS A 444 -7.13 -19.61 11.62
N LEU A 445 -7.57 -18.77 12.56
CA LEU A 445 -8.37 -19.19 13.72
C LEU A 445 -9.78 -18.60 13.70
N ASN A 446 -10.26 -18.03 12.60
CA ASN A 446 -11.58 -17.39 12.51
C ASN A 446 -12.78 -18.36 12.40
N GLY A 447 -12.52 -19.66 12.31
CA GLY A 447 -13.55 -20.70 12.28
C GLY A 447 -14.41 -20.75 11.01
N LYS A 448 -14.15 -19.93 9.98
CA LYS A 448 -14.89 -19.98 8.71
C LYS A 448 -14.34 -21.07 7.81
N GLU A 449 -15.23 -21.95 7.32
CA GLU A 449 -14.89 -22.91 6.28
C GLU A 449 -14.44 -22.20 4.99
N THR A 450 -13.68 -22.93 4.18
CA THR A 450 -13.11 -22.42 2.94
C THR A 450 -13.24 -23.44 1.82
N LEU A 451 -13.74 -22.98 0.67
CA LEU A 451 -13.76 -23.75 -0.57
C LEU A 451 -12.35 -23.96 -1.16
N TYR A 452 -11.38 -23.15 -0.73
CA TYR A 452 -9.98 -23.30 -1.12
C TYR A 452 -9.36 -24.48 -0.36
N LYS A 453 -8.83 -25.47 -1.10
CA LYS A 453 -8.14 -26.65 -0.57
C LYS A 453 -6.92 -26.23 0.24
N ASN A 454 -7.10 -26.12 1.55
CA ASN A 454 -6.13 -26.12 2.64
C ASN A 454 -6.89 -25.62 3.86
N ASN A 455 -7.84 -26.41 4.37
CA ASN A 455 -8.23 -26.25 5.76
C ASN A 455 -6.92 -26.31 6.53
N PHE A 456 -6.55 -25.23 7.22
CA PHE A 456 -5.38 -25.20 8.09
C PHE A 456 -5.44 -26.49 8.91
N LYS A 457 -4.59 -27.48 8.61
CA LYS A 457 -4.67 -28.79 9.26
C LYS A 457 -4.45 -28.50 10.73
N HIS A 458 -5.49 -28.70 11.53
CA HIS A 458 -5.38 -28.53 12.96
C HIS A 458 -4.51 -29.70 13.44
N ASN A 459 -3.41 -29.38 14.12
CA ASN A 459 -2.64 -30.42 14.78
C ASN A 459 -3.51 -31.03 15.88
N ILE A 460 -3.79 -32.33 15.78
CA ILE A 460 -4.69 -33.05 16.69
C ILE A 460 -4.21 -32.95 18.14
N GLN A 461 -2.91 -32.70 18.34
CA GLN A 461 -2.29 -32.55 19.66
C GLN A 461 -2.60 -31.19 20.34
N ILE A 462 -3.11 -30.19 19.60
CA ILE A 462 -3.46 -28.88 20.17
C ILE A 462 -4.97 -28.78 20.31
N THR A 463 -5.45 -28.41 21.50
CA THR A 463 -6.89 -28.20 21.74
C THR A 463 -7.45 -27.17 20.75
N PRO A 464 -8.57 -27.45 20.06
CA PRO A 464 -9.16 -26.53 19.10
C PRO A 464 -9.55 -25.19 19.72
N ALA A 465 -9.50 -24.14 18.90
CA ALA A 465 -9.95 -22.81 19.30
C ALA A 465 -11.44 -22.80 19.73
N GLY A 466 -11.69 -22.19 20.88
CA GLY A 466 -13.00 -21.95 21.47
C GLY A 466 -13.83 -20.95 20.68
N LYS A 467 -15.14 -20.87 21.00
CA LYS A 467 -16.09 -20.04 20.26
C LYS A 467 -15.77 -18.54 20.33
N GLN A 468 -15.43 -18.04 21.52
CA GLN A 468 -15.08 -16.62 21.72
C GLN A 468 -13.81 -16.24 20.96
N LEU A 469 -12.77 -17.07 21.03
CA LEU A 469 -11.52 -16.85 20.28
C LEU A 469 -11.79 -16.79 18.77
N LYS A 470 -12.58 -17.72 18.24
CA LYS A 470 -13.00 -17.70 16.82
C LYS A 470 -13.75 -16.43 16.44
N GLN A 471 -14.59 -15.91 17.33
CA GLN A 471 -15.33 -14.66 17.09
C GLN A 471 -14.39 -13.45 17.02
N VAL A 472 -13.43 -13.32 17.96
CA VAL A 472 -12.42 -12.26 17.93
C VAL A 472 -11.55 -12.36 16.67
N ALA A 473 -11.11 -13.57 16.33
CA ALA A 473 -10.39 -13.82 15.08
C ALA A 473 -11.21 -13.48 13.84
N LEU A 474 -12.53 -13.68 13.88
CA LEU A 474 -13.42 -13.32 12.78
C LEU A 474 -13.48 -11.81 12.58
N ILE A 475 -13.74 -11.05 13.64
CA ILE A 475 -13.75 -9.57 13.64
C ILE A 475 -12.42 -9.04 13.07
N ALA A 476 -11.30 -9.55 13.56
CA ALA A 476 -9.97 -9.20 13.07
C ALA A 476 -9.78 -9.50 11.56
N SER A 477 -10.23 -10.67 11.11
CA SER A 477 -10.03 -11.11 9.72
C SER A 477 -10.90 -10.38 8.69
N GLU A 478 -12.02 -9.78 9.14
CA GLU A 478 -12.94 -8.99 8.33
C GLU A 478 -12.55 -7.51 8.23
N ALA A 479 -11.56 -7.08 9.01
CA ALA A 479 -11.07 -5.71 8.97
C ALA A 479 -10.70 -5.26 7.54
N PRO A 480 -11.17 -4.09 7.08
CA PRO A 480 -10.82 -3.56 5.77
C PRO A 480 -9.35 -3.18 5.71
N THR A 481 -8.85 -2.95 4.50
CA THR A 481 -7.54 -2.36 4.28
C THR A 481 -7.68 -0.85 4.22
N SER A 482 -7.60 -0.20 5.39
CA SER A 482 -7.72 1.25 5.59
C SER A 482 -6.58 1.79 6.45
N LEU A 483 -6.45 3.12 6.50
CA LEU A 483 -5.58 3.87 7.42
C LEU A 483 -6.42 4.77 8.34
N TRP A 484 -7.62 4.32 8.69
CA TRP A 484 -8.57 4.98 9.56
C TRP A 484 -9.56 3.94 10.10
N TRP A 485 -10.26 4.31 11.17
CA TRP A 485 -11.33 3.51 11.77
C TRP A 485 -12.69 4.06 11.39
N ASP A 486 -13.56 3.22 10.84
CA ASP A 486 -14.96 3.57 10.63
C ASP A 486 -15.85 3.25 11.85
N LYS A 487 -17.14 3.57 11.76
CA LYS A 487 -18.09 3.34 12.86
C LYS A 487 -18.27 1.86 13.22
N GLU A 488 -18.12 0.97 12.25
CA GLU A 488 -18.20 -0.47 12.45
C GLU A 488 -16.94 -0.97 13.16
N ASP A 489 -15.77 -0.50 12.74
CA ASP A 489 -14.48 -0.83 13.36
C ASP A 489 -14.47 -0.45 14.85
N VAL A 490 -14.98 0.74 15.19
CA VAL A 490 -15.06 1.20 16.59
C VAL A 490 -16.09 0.42 17.39
N SER A 491 -17.27 0.13 16.83
CA SER A 491 -18.33 -0.58 17.57
C SER A 491 -18.03 -2.07 17.77
N THR A 492 -17.16 -2.65 16.94
CA THR A 492 -16.72 -4.05 17.04
C THR A 492 -15.40 -4.24 17.78
N ASP A 493 -14.82 -3.16 18.33
CA ASP A 493 -13.53 -3.18 19.02
C ASP A 493 -12.42 -3.83 18.18
N ARG A 494 -12.36 -3.38 16.91
CA ARG A 494 -11.59 -4.06 15.88
C ARG A 494 -10.08 -3.94 16.07
N MET A 495 -9.61 -2.82 16.60
CA MET A 495 -8.19 -2.62 16.90
C MET A 495 -7.71 -3.67 17.91
N ASP A 496 -8.44 -3.84 19.01
CA ASP A 496 -8.11 -4.78 20.09
C ASP A 496 -8.27 -6.21 19.63
N SER A 497 -9.31 -6.49 18.84
CA SER A 497 -9.50 -7.78 18.18
C SER A 497 -8.34 -8.14 17.26
N LEU A 498 -7.77 -7.19 16.52
CA LEU A 498 -6.59 -7.40 15.66
C LEU A 498 -5.34 -7.72 16.48
N ILE A 499 -5.11 -6.98 17.57
CA ILE A 499 -3.99 -7.20 18.48
C ILE A 499 -4.09 -8.59 19.11
N ALA A 500 -5.23 -8.92 19.73
CA ALA A 500 -5.48 -10.23 20.30
C ALA A 500 -5.32 -11.34 19.26
N CYS A 501 -5.84 -11.13 18.04
CA CYS A 501 -5.69 -12.08 16.95
C CYS A 501 -4.23 -12.35 16.60
N GLY A 502 -3.39 -11.32 16.53
CA GLY A 502 -1.94 -11.47 16.39
C GLY A 502 -1.34 -12.29 17.53
N GLN A 503 -1.73 -12.03 18.79
CA GLN A 503 -1.20 -12.69 19.97
C GLN A 503 -1.54 -14.19 20.01
N PHE A 504 -2.82 -14.55 19.97
CA PHE A 504 -3.22 -15.96 20.09
C PHE A 504 -2.87 -16.78 18.84
N THR A 505 -2.80 -16.16 17.65
CA THR A 505 -2.37 -16.86 16.44
C THR A 505 -0.87 -17.17 16.50
N THR A 506 -0.07 -16.25 17.02
CA THR A 506 1.37 -16.48 17.26
C THR A 506 1.57 -17.58 18.29
N CYS A 507 0.81 -17.57 19.40
CA CYS A 507 0.81 -18.66 20.38
C CYS A 507 0.57 -20.03 19.74
N PHE A 508 -0.54 -20.17 19.02
CA PHE A 508 -0.92 -21.41 18.35
C PHE A 508 0.16 -21.88 17.37
N ASN A 509 0.73 -20.96 16.59
CA ASN A 509 1.72 -21.30 15.57
C ASN A 509 3.07 -21.72 16.17
N LEU A 510 3.51 -21.09 17.26
CA LEU A 510 4.70 -21.51 17.98
C LEU A 510 4.50 -22.91 18.59
N MET A 511 3.32 -23.20 19.15
CA MET A 511 3.01 -24.55 19.64
C MET A 511 3.09 -25.58 18.50
N ASN A 512 2.42 -25.30 17.38
CA ASN A 512 2.43 -26.19 16.23
C ASN A 512 3.84 -26.42 15.69
N TYR A 513 4.63 -25.35 15.57
CA TYR A 513 6.01 -25.42 15.12
C TYR A 513 6.89 -26.25 16.04
N ILE A 514 6.77 -26.11 17.37
CA ILE A 514 7.50 -26.97 18.32
C ILE A 514 7.13 -28.45 18.15
N LEU A 515 5.86 -28.76 17.90
CA LEU A 515 5.45 -30.14 17.64
C LEU A 515 6.05 -30.68 16.34
N GLU A 516 6.07 -29.88 15.27
CA GLU A 516 6.74 -30.24 14.01
C GLU A 516 8.25 -30.41 14.19
N LEU A 517 8.90 -29.60 15.02
CA LEU A 517 10.32 -29.79 15.36
C LEU A 517 10.56 -31.12 16.07
N LYS A 518 9.70 -31.48 17.03
CA LYS A 518 9.78 -32.76 17.75
C LYS A 518 9.57 -33.97 16.84
N GLU A 519 8.66 -33.88 15.87
CA GLU A 519 8.46 -34.92 14.85
C GLU A 519 9.70 -35.12 13.95
N ASN A 520 10.59 -34.12 13.87
CA ASN A 520 11.87 -34.19 13.17
C ASN A 520 13.06 -34.42 14.12
N ASP A 521 12.84 -34.96 15.32
CA ASP A 521 13.85 -35.24 16.35
C ASP A 521 14.62 -34.00 16.85
N ILE A 522 14.04 -32.80 16.72
CA ILE A 522 14.61 -31.55 17.21
C ILE A 522 13.88 -31.13 18.48
N SER A 523 14.48 -31.46 19.62
CA SER A 523 13.97 -31.07 20.94
C SER A 523 15.10 -30.66 21.87
N SER A 524 14.77 -29.83 22.85
CA SER A 524 15.64 -29.43 23.96
C SER A 524 14.78 -29.11 25.18
N LYS A 525 15.39 -29.10 26.37
CA LYS A 525 14.68 -28.73 27.59
C LYS A 525 14.06 -27.32 27.49
N GLU A 526 14.77 -26.39 26.86
CA GLU A 526 14.33 -25.02 26.64
C GLU A 526 13.11 -24.95 25.71
N ILE A 527 13.06 -25.77 24.67
CA ILE A 527 11.91 -25.91 23.76
C ILE A 527 10.71 -26.49 24.52
N ASP A 528 10.92 -27.53 25.34
CA ASP A 528 9.87 -28.16 26.14
C ASP A 528 9.30 -27.22 27.20
N ASP A 529 10.16 -26.43 27.85
CA ASP A 529 9.73 -25.43 28.84
C ASP A 529 8.94 -24.29 28.18
N MET A 530 9.36 -23.83 27.00
CA MET A 530 8.58 -22.84 26.24
C MET A 530 7.23 -23.41 25.80
N TYR A 531 7.16 -24.68 25.38
CA TYR A 531 5.89 -25.31 25.00
C TYR A 531 4.88 -25.32 26.15
N LYS A 532 5.31 -25.60 27.39
CA LYS A 532 4.44 -25.56 28.58
C LYS A 532 3.88 -24.16 28.84
N LEU A 533 4.69 -23.12 28.63
CA LEU A 533 4.25 -21.73 28.75
C LEU A 533 3.21 -21.39 27.68
N LEU A 534 3.47 -21.75 26.43
CA LEU A 534 2.54 -21.57 25.32
C LEU A 534 1.21 -22.30 25.56
N GLU A 535 1.24 -23.54 26.04
CA GLU A 535 0.03 -24.31 26.33
C GLU A 535 -0.81 -23.66 27.43
N LYS A 536 -0.16 -23.16 28.50
CA LYS A 536 -0.83 -22.41 29.56
C LYS A 536 -1.51 -21.15 29.02
N ASP A 537 -0.82 -20.43 28.15
CA ASP A 537 -1.35 -19.21 27.53
C ASP A 537 -2.47 -19.50 26.53
N TRP A 538 -2.36 -20.59 25.78
CA TRP A 538 -3.41 -21.05 24.88
C TRP A 538 -4.71 -21.34 25.63
N ARG A 539 -4.64 -21.98 26.80
CA ARG A 539 -5.82 -22.17 27.66
C ARG A 539 -6.44 -20.84 28.08
N LYS A 540 -5.62 -19.87 28.51
CA LYS A 540 -6.10 -18.52 28.86
C LYS A 540 -6.74 -17.79 27.69
N PHE A 541 -6.16 -17.85 26.48
CA PHE A 541 -6.77 -17.25 25.29
C PHE A 541 -8.12 -17.87 24.93
N ASN A 542 -8.30 -19.16 25.20
CA ASN A 542 -9.59 -19.82 24.96
C ASN A 542 -10.66 -19.41 25.99
N GLU A 543 -10.26 -19.04 27.20
CA GLU A 543 -11.16 -18.55 28.27
C GLU A 543 -11.47 -17.05 28.12
N ASN A 544 -10.46 -16.24 27.83
CA ASN A 544 -10.57 -14.80 27.58
C ASN A 544 -9.61 -14.40 26.45
N PRO A 545 -10.07 -14.30 25.19
CA PRO A 545 -9.19 -14.01 24.04
C PRO A 545 -8.48 -12.65 24.12
N LEU A 546 -9.03 -11.70 24.88
CA LEU A 546 -8.52 -10.33 25.03
C LEU A 546 -7.66 -10.14 26.29
N PHE A 547 -7.27 -11.21 27.00
CA PHE A 547 -6.61 -11.06 28.32
C PHE A 547 -5.27 -10.30 28.31
N MET A 548 -4.66 -10.08 27.14
CA MET A 548 -3.40 -9.36 26.96
C MET A 548 -3.56 -8.01 26.28
N VAL A 549 -4.80 -7.57 26.02
CA VAL A 549 -5.09 -6.27 25.40
C VAL A 549 -5.55 -5.29 26.46
#